data_AF-A0A968RHB2-F1
#
_entry.id   AF-A0A968RHB2-F1
#
_cell.length_a   1.000
_cell.length_b   1.000
_cell.length_c   1.000
_cell.angle_alpha   90.00
_cell.angle_beta   90.00
_cell.angle_gamma   90.00
#
_symmetry.space_group_name_H-M   'P 1'
#
loop_
_entity.id
_entity.type
_entity.pdbx_description
1 polymer ?
#
loop_
_entity_poly.entity_id
_entity_poly.type
_entity_poly.pdbx_seq_one_letter_code
_entity_poly.pdbx_strand_id
1 'polypeptide(L)'
;MARINLQGGFDELAFLELFAKTQKSQPSDGYWCYEVTDPLGVTIVFGMNIIQESVQIELKIADATVGIMCFESVKFIEITDYING
;
A
#
# COMPACT_ATOMS: atom_id res chain seq x y z
N MET A 1 -16.36 0.01 5.16
CA MET A 1 -15.20 0.60 5.85
C MET A 1 -14.43 -0.50 6.57
N ALA A 2 -13.17 -0.69 6.22
CA ALA A 2 -12.27 -1.65 6.85
C ALA A 2 -11.12 -0.89 7.55
N ARG A 3 -10.80 -1.27 8.79
CA ARG A 3 -9.68 -0.69 9.54
C ARG A 3 -8.63 -1.78 9.75
N ILE A 4 -7.44 -1.53 9.24
CA ILE A 4 -6.34 -2.50 9.26
C ILE A 4 -5.33 -2.03 10.30
N ASN A 5 -5.00 -2.93 11.23
CA ASN A 5 -4.03 -2.69 12.29
C ASN A 5 -2.66 -3.20 11.85
N LEU A 6 -1.66 -2.31 11.77
CA LEU A 6 -0.31 -2.71 11.37
C LEU A 6 0.42 -3.53 12.44
N GLN A 7 0.02 -3.42 13.71
CA GLN A 7 0.63 -4.13 14.85
C GLN A 7 0.00 -5.51 15.14
N GLY A 8 -1.15 -5.84 14.55
CA GLY A 8 -2.02 -6.93 15.02
C GLY A 8 -2.18 -8.14 14.08
N GLY A 9 -1.51 -8.13 12.93
CA GLY A 9 -1.76 -9.05 11.84
C GLY A 9 -2.17 -8.26 10.62
N PHE A 10 -1.27 -8.23 9.63
CA PHE A 10 -1.48 -7.57 8.36
C PHE A 10 -2.57 -8.33 7.57
N ASP A 11 -3.68 -7.66 7.25
CA ASP A 11 -4.72 -8.22 6.39
C ASP A 11 -4.30 -8.12 4.93
N GLU A 12 -3.49 -9.09 4.52
CA GLU A 12 -2.91 -9.18 3.18
C GLU A 12 -3.97 -9.28 2.09
N LEU A 13 -5.12 -9.91 2.39
CA LEU A 13 -6.20 -10.09 1.43
C LEU A 13 -6.86 -8.76 1.07
N ALA A 14 -7.18 -7.94 2.08
CA ALA A 14 -7.81 -6.64 1.86
C ALA A 14 -6.93 -5.70 1.00
N PHE A 15 -5.60 -5.77 1.16
CA PHE A 15 -4.67 -4.98 0.35
C PHE A 15 -4.47 -5.55 -1.06
N LEU A 16 -4.45 -6.88 -1.20
CA LEU A 16 -4.44 -7.52 -2.53
C LEU A 16 -5.69 -7.15 -3.34
N GLU A 17 -6.86 -7.10 -2.71
CA GLU A 17 -8.11 -6.66 -3.34
C GLU A 17 -8.06 -5.19 -3.74
N LEU A 18 -7.55 -4.31 -2.85
CA LEU A 18 -7.47 -2.88 -3.11
C LEU A 18 -6.56 -2.53 -4.30
N PHE A 19 -5.42 -3.22 -4.42
CA PHE A 19 -4.43 -2.92 -5.46
C PHE A 19 -4.52 -3.84 -6.68
N ALA A 20 -5.24 -4.96 -6.60
CA ALA A 20 -5.49 -5.94 -7.66
C ALA A 20 -4.25 -6.37 -8.48
N LYS A 21 -3.04 -6.21 -7.94
CA LYS A 21 -1.75 -6.37 -8.65
C LYS A 21 -0.60 -6.81 -7.75
N THR A 22 0.46 -7.25 -8.43
CA THR A 22 1.71 -7.84 -7.93
C THR A 22 2.31 -7.12 -6.73
N GLN A 23 2.48 -7.89 -5.66
CA GLN A 23 3.39 -7.57 -4.57
C GLN A 23 4.83 -7.57 -5.09
N LYS A 24 5.55 -6.45 -4.96
CA LYS A 24 6.96 -6.36 -5.38
C LYS A 24 7.94 -6.92 -4.34
N SER A 25 7.50 -7.17 -3.11
CA SER A 25 8.36 -7.52 -1.99
C SER A 25 8.00 -8.86 -1.35
N GLN A 26 8.98 -9.48 -0.68
CA GLN A 26 8.75 -10.67 0.12
C GLN A 26 8.23 -10.26 1.51
N PRO A 27 7.10 -10.84 1.98
CA PRO A 27 6.58 -10.62 3.33
C PRO A 27 7.58 -10.87 4.47
N SER A 28 8.62 -11.67 4.22
CA SER A 28 9.58 -12.13 5.24
C SER A 28 10.29 -10.99 5.97
N ASP A 29 10.45 -9.85 5.31
CA ASP A 29 11.23 -8.73 5.82
C ASP A 29 10.34 -7.65 6.45
N GLY A 30 9.04 -7.95 6.61
CA GLY A 30 8.05 -7.01 7.16
C GLY A 30 7.72 -5.84 6.23
N TYR A 31 8.10 -5.92 4.96
CA TYR A 31 7.86 -4.89 3.96
C TYR A 31 6.91 -5.39 2.86
N TRP A 32 5.85 -4.63 2.61
CA TRP A 32 4.89 -4.84 1.52
C TRP A 32 4.95 -3.67 0.54
N CYS A 33 4.93 -3.97 -0.75
CA CYS A 33 4.91 -2.98 -1.81
C CYS A 33 3.89 -3.37 -2.87
N TYR A 34 2.89 -2.52 -3.05
CA TYR A 34 1.84 -2.65 -4.05
C TYR A 34 2.00 -1.59 -5.13
N GLU A 35 1.68 -1.93 -6.37
CA GLU A 35 1.78 -1.01 -7.49
C GLU A 35 0.57 -1.16 -8.41
N VAL A 36 -0.11 -0.04 -8.64
CA VAL A 36 -1.25 0.03 -9.54
C VAL A 36 -1.04 1.14 -10.57
N THR A 37 -1.24 0.81 -11.84
CA THR A 37 -1.17 1.74 -12.97
C THR A 37 -2.51 1.78 -13.65
N ASP A 38 -3.04 2.99 -13.85
CA ASP A 38 -4.27 3.23 -14.58
C ASP A 38 -4.06 3.23 -16.10
N PRO A 39 -5.13 3.25 -16.92
CA PRO A 39 -4.99 3.30 -18.39
C PRO A 39 -4.33 4.56 -18.95
N LEU A 40 -4.22 5.63 -18.15
CA LEU A 40 -3.59 6.90 -18.54
C LEU A 40 -2.09 6.91 -18.25
N GLY A 41 -1.54 5.83 -17.64
CA GLY A 41 -0.13 5.73 -17.28
C GLY A 41 0.24 6.44 -15.98
N VAL A 42 -0.75 6.71 -15.12
CA VAL A 42 -0.52 7.17 -13.75
C VAL A 42 -0.36 5.95 -12.85
N THR A 43 0.75 5.91 -12.11
CA THR A 43 1.09 4.81 -11.23
C THR A 43 1.14 5.28 -9.78
N ILE A 44 0.50 4.53 -8.89
CA ILE A 44 0.67 4.66 -7.45
C ILE A 44 1.47 3.46 -6.97
N VAL A 45 2.59 3.72 -6.28
CA VAL A 45 3.35 2.71 -5.54
C VAL A 45 3.09 2.92 -4.05
N PHE A 46 2.52 1.92 -3.41
CA PHE A 46 2.18 1.92 -1.99
C PHE A 46 3.11 0.95 -1.24
N GLY A 47 4.09 1.50 -0.53
CA GLY A 47 5.04 0.80 0.32
C GLY A 47 4.64 0.86 1.79
N MET A 48 4.87 -0.21 2.52
CA MET A 48 4.51 -0.37 3.92
C MET A 48 5.55 -1.20 4.63
N ASN A 49 6.04 -0.72 5.77
CA ASN A 49 6.93 -1.46 6.65
C ASN A 49 6.25 -1.64 8.01
N ILE A 50 5.86 -2.87 8.35
CA ILE A 50 5.18 -3.15 9.63
C ILE A 50 6.16 -3.17 10.81
N ILE A 51 7.45 -3.39 10.57
CA ILE A 51 8.48 -3.40 11.61
C ILE A 51 8.83 -1.96 12.01
N GLN A 52 8.95 -1.08 11.02
CA GLN A 52 9.22 0.35 11.23
C GLN A 52 7.95 1.18 11.45
N GLU A 53 6.77 0.58 11.31
CA GLU A 53 5.48 1.25 11.39
C GLU A 53 5.39 2.44 10.43
N SER A 54 5.81 2.26 9.19
CA SER A 54 5.89 3.33 8.19
C SER A 54 5.17 2.98 6.90
N VAL A 55 4.69 4.03 6.23
CA VAL A 55 4.03 3.95 4.92
C VAL A 55 4.65 4.98 4.00
N GLN A 56 4.95 4.57 2.79
CA GLN A 56 5.41 5.44 1.71
C GLN A 56 4.48 5.30 0.51
N ILE A 57 4.08 6.42 -0.07
CA ILE A 57 3.25 6.47 -1.26
C ILE A 57 3.99 7.28 -2.31
N GLU A 58 4.27 6.67 -3.45
CA GLU A 58 4.90 7.33 -4.60
C GLU A 58 3.88 7.45 -5.74
N LEU A 59 3.79 8.64 -6.33
CA LEU A 59 3.02 8.91 -7.53
C LEU A 59 3.95 9.05 -8.72
N LYS A 60 3.72 8.28 -9.77
CA LYS A 60 4.44 8.38 -11.05
C LYS A 60 3.49 8.68 -12.19
N ILE A 61 3.98 9.41 -13.18
CA ILE A 61 3.31 9.65 -14.46
C ILE A 61 4.31 9.32 -15.56
N ALA A 62 3.97 8.37 -16.44
CA ALA A 62 4.89 7.89 -17.48
C ALA A 62 6.27 7.50 -16.91
N ASP A 63 6.27 6.69 -15.84
CA ASP A 63 7.43 6.22 -15.07
C ASP A 63 8.27 7.29 -14.36
N ALA A 64 7.95 8.58 -14.52
CA ALA A 64 8.61 9.66 -13.78
C ALA A 64 7.93 9.89 -12.43
N THR A 65 8.71 9.89 -11.34
CA THR A 65 8.22 10.24 -10.01
C THR A 65 7.82 11.71 -9.94
N VAL A 66 6.56 11.95 -9.60
CA VAL A 66 5.97 13.29 -9.50
C VAL A 66 5.82 13.72 -8.04
N GLY A 67 5.67 12.75 -7.12
CA GLY A 67 5.56 13.04 -5.70
C GLY A 67 5.77 11.80 -4.84
N ILE A 68 6.24 12.04 -3.62
CA ILE A 68 6.41 11.02 -2.59
C ILE A 68 5.82 11.58 -1.29
N MET A 69 5.02 10.76 -0.62
CA MET A 69 4.51 11.02 0.72
C MET A 69 5.01 9.92 1.65
N CYS A 70 5.54 10.30 2.80
CA CYS A 70 6.03 9.37 3.82
C CYS A 70 5.30 9.64 5.14
N PHE A 71 4.92 8.55 5.81
CA PHE A 71 4.26 8.57 7.10
C PHE A 71 5.00 7.61 8.03
N GLU A 72 5.31 8.09 9.22
CA GLU A 72 6.02 7.35 10.26
C GLU A 72 5.10 7.11 11.45
N SER A 73 5.36 6.05 12.24
CA SER A 73 4.54 5.67 13.40
C SER A 73 3.05 5.46 13.04
N VAL A 74 2.80 4.87 11.88
CA VAL A 74 1.47 4.53 11.37
C VAL A 74 0.94 3.33 12.15
N LYS A 75 -0.16 3.53 12.86
CA LYS A 75 -0.80 2.45 13.65
C LYS A 75 -1.93 1.76 12.91
N PHE A 76 -2.65 2.50 12.08
CA PHE A 76 -3.83 2.01 11.37
C PHE A 76 -3.96 2.66 10.00
N ILE A 77 -4.52 1.88 9.07
CA ILE A 77 -4.95 2.34 7.75
C ILE A 77 -6.45 2.08 7.67
N GLU A 78 -7.20 3.08 7.22
CA GLU A 78 -8.65 2.97 7.04
C GLU A 78 -9.01 3.01 5.55
N ILE A 79 -9.73 2.01 5.09
CA ILE A 79 -10.27 1.92 3.74
C ILE A 79 -11.76 2.26 3.82
N THR A 80 -12.13 3.44 3.31
CA THR A 80 -13.48 3.97 3.43
C THR A 80 -14.48 3.23 2.54
N ASP A 81 -14.07 2.85 1.34
CA ASP A 81 -14.92 2.20 0.32
C ASP A 81 -14.52 0.73 0.09
N TYR A 82 -14.41 -0.03 1.18
CA TYR A 82 -14.15 -1.46 1.12
C TYR A 82 -15.41 -2.20 0.64
N ILE A 83 -15.36 -2.75 -0.58
CA ILE A 83 -16.37 -3.67 -1.11
C ILE A 83 -15.99 -5.06 -0.59
N ASN A 84 -16.75 -5.59 0.38
CA ASN A 84 -16.58 -6.98 0.80
C ASN A 84 -16.72 -7.88 -0.46
N GLY A 85 -15.68 -8.66 -0.75
CA GLY A 85 -15.77 -9.79 -1.68
C GLY A 85 -16.81 -10.81 -1.25
#